data_AF-A0A950URK4-F1
#
_entry.id   AF-A0A950URK4-F1
#
_cell.length_a   1.000
_cell.length_b   1.000
_cell.length_c   1.000
_cell.angle_alpha   90.00
_cell.angle_beta   90.00
_cell.angle_gamma   90.00
#
_symmetry.space_group_name_H-M   'P 1'
#
loop_
_entity.id
_entity.type
_entity.pdbx_description
1 polymer ?
#
loop_
_entity_poly.entity_id
_entity_poly.type
_entity_poly.pdbx_seq_one_letter_code
_entity_poly.pdbx_strand_id
1 'polypeptide(L)'
;MRRALANQRSGASRTWVVADDAGGIVAYYASATASILRETATKRASRNQPEAIPAVLLARLAVDSGHQGQGLAGALLKHFILKALEVSSIVGARVLLVHAEDEEARAFYLHHDFEPSPIDGLTLMRVIKDVL
;
A
#
# COMPACT_ATOMS: atom_id res chain seq x y z
N MET A 1 -9.08 -12.43 6.63
CA MET A 1 -10.22 -11.49 6.63
C MET A 1 -10.96 -11.29 7.97
N ARG A 2 -10.82 -12.18 8.98
CA ARG A 2 -11.64 -12.20 10.22
C ARG A 2 -11.79 -10.86 10.99
N ARG A 3 -10.82 -9.94 10.92
CA ARG A 3 -10.87 -8.63 11.60
C ARG A 3 -11.15 -7.44 10.67
N ALA A 4 -11.32 -7.66 9.37
CA ALA A 4 -11.47 -6.57 8.39
C ALA A 4 -12.67 -5.65 8.70
N LEU A 5 -13.83 -6.24 9.01
CA LEU A 5 -15.03 -5.46 9.35
C LEU A 5 -14.89 -4.71 10.68
N ALA A 6 -14.27 -5.33 11.68
CA ALA A 6 -14.02 -4.70 12.97
C ALA A 6 -13.04 -3.51 12.81
N ASN A 7 -11.96 -3.69 12.07
CA ASN A 7 -10.96 -2.64 11.80
C ASN A 7 -11.55 -1.51 10.94
N GLN A 8 -12.41 -1.82 9.98
CA GLN A 8 -13.18 -0.83 9.21
C GLN A 8 -14.04 0.01 10.16
N ARG A 9 -14.79 -0.63 11.05
CA ARG A 9 -15.69 0.07 11.98
C ARG A 9 -14.93 0.92 13.00
N SER A 10 -13.81 0.42 13.52
CA SER A 10 -12.99 1.16 14.48
C SER A 10 -12.15 2.27 13.85
N GLY A 11 -11.99 2.26 12.51
CA GLY A 11 -11.12 3.21 11.80
C GLY A 11 -9.65 2.80 11.77
N ALA A 12 -9.30 1.63 12.31
CA ALA A 12 -7.92 1.11 12.30
C ALA A 12 -7.42 0.79 10.88
N SER A 13 -8.31 0.45 9.95
CA SER A 13 -7.98 0.34 8.53
C SER A 13 -9.19 0.62 7.64
N ARG A 14 -8.95 0.88 6.35
CA ARG A 14 -9.98 0.89 5.31
C ARG A 14 -9.78 -0.30 4.37
N THR A 15 -10.78 -1.15 4.21
CA THR A 15 -10.71 -2.35 3.37
C THR A 15 -11.55 -2.20 2.12
N TRP A 16 -10.99 -2.56 0.98
CA TRP A 16 -11.67 -2.61 -0.31
C TRP A 16 -11.58 -4.03 -0.86
N VAL A 17 -12.63 -4.46 -1.56
CA VAL A 17 -12.78 -5.83 -2.05
C VAL A 17 -13.20 -5.83 -3.52
N VAL A 18 -12.79 -6.86 -4.24
CA VAL A 18 -13.36 -7.24 -5.54
C VAL A 18 -14.20 -8.48 -5.30
N ALA A 19 -15.45 -8.44 -5.78
CA ALA A 19 -16.34 -9.59 -5.78
C ALA A 19 -16.51 -10.11 -7.22
N ASP A 20 -16.66 -11.42 -7.37
CA ASP A 20 -17.09 -12.05 -8.62
C ASP A 20 -18.60 -11.86 -8.85
N ASP A 21 -19.10 -12.33 -9.99
CA ASP A 21 -20.51 -12.24 -10.37
C ASP A 21 -21.44 -13.02 -9.42
N ALA A 22 -20.91 -14.01 -8.70
CA ALA A 22 -21.64 -14.77 -7.68
C ALA A 22 -21.63 -14.08 -6.30
N GLY A 23 -20.94 -12.94 -6.17
CA GLY A 23 -20.78 -12.19 -4.92
C GLY A 23 -19.67 -12.71 -4.01
N GLY A 24 -18.86 -13.67 -4.48
CA GLY A 24 -17.69 -14.18 -3.78
C GLY A 24 -16.55 -13.18 -3.80
N ILE A 25 -15.87 -12.97 -2.66
CA ILE A 25 -14.73 -12.03 -2.60
C ILE A 25 -13.47 -12.73 -3.13
N VAL A 26 -12.93 -12.20 -4.23
CA VAL A 26 -11.80 -12.80 -4.96
C VAL A 26 -10.50 -12.01 -4.83
N ALA A 27 -10.56 -10.76 -4.36
CA ALA A 27 -9.37 -9.98 -4.04
C ALA A 27 -9.69 -8.89 -3.02
N TYR A 28 -8.69 -8.43 -2.28
CA TYR A 28 -8.85 -7.31 -1.36
C TYR A 28 -7.55 -6.57 -1.08
N TYR A 29 -7.68 -5.34 -0.58
CA TYR A 29 -6.59 -4.67 0.12
C TYR A 29 -7.08 -3.97 1.39
N ALA A 30 -6.16 -3.71 2.33
CA ALA A 30 -6.41 -2.90 3.50
C ALA A 30 -5.39 -1.75 3.58
N SER A 31 -5.86 -0.53 3.81
CA SER A 31 -5.03 0.66 3.98
C SER A 31 -5.14 1.27 5.37
N ALA A 32 -4.07 1.93 5.81
CA ALA A 32 -4.02 2.66 7.07
C ALA A 32 -3.11 3.90 6.94
N THR A 33 -3.18 4.81 7.91
CA THR A 33 -2.15 5.84 8.09
C THR A 33 -0.91 5.21 8.73
N ALA A 34 0.27 5.73 8.39
CA ALA A 34 1.52 5.29 8.99
C ALA A 34 2.55 6.43 9.02
N SER A 35 3.69 6.15 9.66
CA SER A 35 4.90 6.93 9.50
C SER A 35 6.08 5.99 9.28
N ILE A 36 7.08 6.47 8.55
CA ILE A 36 8.37 5.79 8.39
C ILE A 36 9.46 6.66 9.01
N LEU A 37 10.39 6.04 9.72
CA LEU A 37 11.54 6.75 10.28
C LEU A 37 12.47 7.21 9.15
N ARG A 38 13.07 8.38 9.31
CA ARG A 38 13.88 9.00 8.28
C ARG A 38 15.09 8.15 7.88
N GLU A 39 15.68 7.44 8.84
CA GLU A 39 16.80 6.52 8.64
C GLU A 39 16.42 5.25 7.86
N THR A 40 15.16 4.80 7.94
CA THR A 40 14.68 3.61 7.22
C THR A 40 14.12 3.95 5.84
N ALA A 41 13.99 5.24 5.50
CA ALA A 41 13.44 5.69 4.24
C ALA A 41 14.52 5.87 3.15
N THR A 42 14.14 5.75 1.87
CA THR A 42 15.05 6.06 0.78
C THR A 42 15.50 7.52 0.82
N LYS A 43 16.68 7.83 0.28
CA LYS A 43 17.20 9.21 0.20
C LYS A 43 16.18 10.18 -0.45
N ARG A 44 15.39 9.68 -1.40
CA ARG A 44 14.36 10.45 -2.10
C ARG A 44 13.14 10.73 -1.22
N ALA A 45 12.72 9.73 -0.44
CA ALA A 45 11.63 9.88 0.53
C ALA A 45 12.01 10.81 1.69
N SER A 46 13.25 10.71 2.22
CA SER A 46 13.71 11.41 3.43
C SER A 46 14.25 12.82 3.23
N ARG A 47 14.44 13.26 1.99
CA ARG A 47 15.00 14.59 1.68
C ARG A 47 14.08 15.71 2.20
N ASN A 48 14.64 16.56 3.07
CA ASN A 48 13.95 17.69 3.70
C ASN A 48 12.64 17.31 4.42
N GLN A 49 12.60 16.11 5.00
CA GLN A 49 11.46 15.64 5.79
C GLN A 49 11.80 15.60 7.29
N PRO A 50 10.77 15.65 8.17
CA PRO A 50 10.93 15.38 9.59
C PRO A 50 11.41 13.95 9.86
N GLU A 51 11.74 13.67 11.12
CA GLU A 51 12.21 12.33 11.55
C GLU A 51 11.15 11.24 11.32
N ALA A 52 9.88 11.56 11.59
CA ALA A 52 8.75 10.70 11.24
C ALA A 52 8.10 11.20 9.95
N ILE A 53 8.36 10.51 8.84
CA ILE A 53 7.85 10.87 7.52
C ILE A 53 6.40 10.34 7.39
N PRO A 54 5.41 11.18 7.07
CA PRO A 54 4.02 10.75 6.98
C PRO A 54 3.79 9.84 5.77
N ALA A 55 3.06 8.75 5.98
CA ALA A 55 2.85 7.71 4.98
C ALA A 55 1.39 7.23 4.91
N VAL A 56 1.00 6.72 3.74
CA VAL A 56 -0.21 5.89 3.56
C VAL A 56 0.24 4.46 3.36
N LEU A 57 -0.15 3.57 4.26
CA LEU A 57 0.26 2.16 4.27
C LEU A 57 -0.74 1.30 3.51
N LEU A 58 -0.25 0.51 2.56
CA LEU A 58 -0.92 -0.67 2.01
C LEU A 58 -0.58 -1.86 2.91
N ALA A 59 -1.42 -2.09 3.93
CA ALA A 59 -1.13 -3.06 4.99
C ALA A 59 -1.30 -4.51 4.53
N ARG A 60 -2.19 -4.74 3.55
CA ARG A 60 -2.43 -6.04 2.91
C ARG A 60 -2.90 -5.82 1.50
N LEU A 61 -2.48 -6.70 0.59
CA LEU A 61 -3.03 -6.87 -0.76
C LEU A 61 -2.99 -8.37 -1.05
N ALA A 62 -4.12 -8.96 -1.44
CA ALA A 62 -4.17 -10.37 -1.79
C ALA A 62 -5.22 -10.64 -2.85
N VAL A 63 -4.95 -11.65 -3.67
CA VAL A 63 -5.83 -12.18 -4.71
C VAL A 63 -5.98 -13.67 -4.48
N ASP A 64 -7.23 -14.15 -4.55
CA ASP A 64 -7.58 -15.56 -4.50
C ASP A 64 -6.82 -16.33 -5.58
N SER A 65 -6.33 -17.54 -5.25
CA SER A 65 -5.45 -18.31 -6.15
C SER A 65 -6.12 -18.68 -7.48
N GLY A 66 -7.45 -18.90 -7.49
CA GLY A 66 -8.20 -19.16 -8.72
C GLY A 66 -8.35 -17.93 -9.62
N HIS A 67 -8.03 -16.74 -9.10
CA HIS A 67 -8.21 -15.45 -9.76
C HIS A 67 -6.89 -14.69 -9.98
N GLN A 68 -5.75 -15.32 -9.67
CA GLN A 68 -4.42 -14.76 -9.95
C GLN A 68 -4.14 -14.70 -11.46
N GLY A 69 -3.20 -13.86 -11.87
CA GLY A 69 -2.85 -13.66 -13.28
C GLY A 69 -3.84 -12.82 -14.10
N GLN A 70 -4.99 -12.44 -13.52
CA GLN A 70 -6.03 -11.64 -14.19
C GLN A 70 -5.87 -10.12 -13.98
N GLY A 71 -4.72 -9.67 -13.45
CA GLY A 71 -4.45 -8.24 -13.22
C GLY A 71 -5.14 -7.61 -12.00
N LEU A 72 -5.85 -8.39 -11.18
CA LEU A 72 -6.59 -7.89 -10.00
C LEU A 72 -5.69 -7.18 -8.98
N ALA A 73 -4.48 -7.70 -8.72
CA ALA A 73 -3.53 -7.08 -7.80
C ALA A 73 -3.12 -5.68 -8.27
N GLY A 74 -2.80 -5.53 -9.56
CA GLY A 74 -2.45 -4.24 -10.16
C GLY A 74 -3.62 -3.26 -10.16
N ALA A 75 -4.85 -3.73 -10.44
CA ALA A 75 -6.05 -2.92 -10.38
C ALA A 75 -6.33 -2.39 -8.96
N LEU A 76 -6.19 -3.25 -7.94
CA LEU A 76 -6.34 -2.86 -6.54
C LEU A 76 -5.22 -1.92 -6.07
N LEU A 77 -3.98 -2.16 -6.49
CA LEU A 77 -2.86 -1.25 -6.21
C LEU A 77 -3.13 0.14 -6.81
N LYS A 78 -3.59 0.20 -8.06
CA LYS A 78 -4.00 1.46 -8.71
C LYS A 78 -5.11 2.15 -7.93
N HIS A 79 -6.14 1.42 -7.49
CA HIS A 79 -7.21 1.97 -6.68
C HIS A 79 -6.68 2.55 -5.35
N PHE A 80 -5.82 1.81 -4.65
CA PHE A 80 -5.15 2.28 -3.43
C PHE A 80 -4.38 3.59 -3.67
N ILE A 81 -3.60 3.65 -4.74
CA ILE A 81 -2.81 4.82 -5.13
C ILE A 81 -3.70 6.04 -5.35
N LEU A 82 -4.80 5.90 -6.10
CA LEU A 82 -5.76 6.98 -6.33
C LEU A 82 -6.37 7.49 -5.02
N LYS A 83 -6.73 6.59 -4.10
CA LYS A 83 -7.22 6.97 -2.77
C LYS A 83 -6.15 7.66 -1.91
N ALA A 84 -4.90 7.25 -2.01
CA ALA A 84 -3.81 7.93 -1.32
C ALA A 84 -3.58 9.34 -1.87
N LEU A 85 -3.73 9.56 -3.18
CA LEU A 85 -3.67 10.89 -3.79
C LEU A 85 -4.80 11.79 -3.28
N GLU A 86 -6.04 11.29 -3.23
CA GLU A 86 -7.18 12.00 -2.62
C GLU A 86 -6.86 12.43 -1.18
N VAL A 87 -6.36 11.52 -0.34
CA VAL A 87 -5.96 11.83 1.04
C VAL A 87 -4.84 12.88 1.09
N SER A 88 -3.83 12.75 0.23
CA SER A 88 -2.67 13.65 0.21
C SER A 88 -3.01 15.11 -0.14
N SER A 89 -4.16 15.33 -0.78
CA SER A 89 -4.64 16.68 -1.10
C SER A 89 -5.22 17.43 0.12
N ILE A 90 -5.57 16.72 1.18
CA ILE A 90 -6.23 17.27 2.38
C ILE A 90 -5.32 17.13 3.62
N VAL A 91 -4.54 16.06 3.70
CA VAL A 91 -3.66 15.74 4.83
C VAL A 91 -2.26 15.45 4.31
N GLY A 92 -1.24 15.92 5.04
CA GLY A 92 0.15 15.65 4.68
C GLY A 92 0.44 14.14 4.59
N ALA A 93 0.79 13.68 3.39
CA ALA A 93 1.24 12.33 3.10
C ALA A 93 2.38 12.40 2.08
N ARG A 94 3.55 11.85 2.44
CA ARG A 94 4.77 11.95 1.62
C ARG A 94 4.98 10.70 0.78
N VAL A 95 4.73 9.52 1.36
CA VAL A 95 5.01 8.23 0.73
C VAL A 95 3.83 7.28 0.82
N LEU A 96 3.72 6.44 -0.21
CA LEU A 96 3.05 5.14 -0.12
C LEU A 96 4.03 4.16 0.52
N LEU A 97 3.56 3.37 1.47
CA LEU A 97 4.36 2.39 2.19
C LEU A 97 3.74 1.00 2.02
N VAL A 98 4.58 -0.01 1.87
CA VAL A 98 4.17 -1.42 1.84
C VAL A 98 5.23 -2.29 2.51
N HIS A 99 4.77 -3.35 3.17
CA HIS A 99 5.61 -4.45 3.61
C HIS A 99 5.26 -5.66 2.75
N ALA A 100 6.17 -6.03 1.86
CA ALA A 100 6.07 -7.25 1.07
C ALA A 100 6.20 -8.47 1.98
N GLU A 101 5.41 -9.51 1.71
CA GLU A 101 5.44 -10.75 2.48
C GLU A 101 6.63 -11.64 2.07
N ASP A 102 7.00 -11.59 0.79
CA ASP A 102 8.08 -12.38 0.21
C ASP A 102 8.72 -11.65 -0.99
N GLU A 103 9.71 -12.30 -1.61
CA GLU A 103 10.44 -11.78 -2.77
C GLU A 103 9.57 -11.67 -4.04
N GLU A 104 8.52 -12.49 -4.17
CA GLU A 104 7.59 -12.41 -5.31
C GLU A 104 6.74 -11.14 -5.19
N ALA A 105 6.18 -10.89 -4.01
CA ALA A 105 5.46 -9.66 -3.68
C ALA A 105 6.38 -8.45 -3.81
N ARG A 106 7.64 -8.55 -3.36
CA ARG A 106 8.64 -7.48 -3.54
C ARG A 106 8.84 -7.17 -5.02
N ALA A 107 9.05 -8.18 -5.86
CA ALA A 107 9.22 -8.00 -7.31
C ALA A 107 8.00 -7.33 -7.95
N PHE A 108 6.78 -7.69 -7.52
CA PHE A 108 5.54 -7.01 -7.95
C PHE A 108 5.58 -5.50 -7.61
N TYR A 109 5.94 -5.12 -6.38
CA TYR A 109 6.01 -3.71 -6.01
C TYR A 109 7.15 -2.95 -6.71
N LEU A 110 8.30 -3.57 -6.91
CA LEU A 110 9.41 -2.99 -7.70
C LEU A 110 8.97 -2.69 -9.13
N HIS A 111 8.19 -3.58 -9.76
CA HIS A 111 7.62 -3.34 -11.09
C HIS A 111 6.65 -2.15 -11.12
N HIS A 112 6.10 -1.76 -9.97
CA HIS A 112 5.21 -0.61 -9.81
C HIS A 112 5.93 0.64 -9.23
N ASP A 113 7.23 0.75 -9.47
CA ASP A 113 8.10 1.88 -9.08
C ASP A 113 8.19 2.14 -7.57
N PHE A 114 7.95 1.11 -6.75
CA PHE A 114 8.32 1.18 -5.35
C PHE A 114 9.83 0.97 -5.21
N GLU A 115 10.44 1.72 -4.31
CA GLU A 115 11.85 1.62 -3.96
C GLU A 115 11.99 0.89 -2.61
N PRO A 116 12.90 -0.08 -2.47
CA PRO A 116 13.12 -0.76 -1.20
C PRO A 116 13.80 0.18 -0.19
N SER A 117 13.53 -0.04 1.10
CA SER A 117 14.26 0.59 2.19
C SER A 117 15.75 0.19 2.10
N PRO A 118 16.68 1.10 2.46
CA PRO A 118 18.09 0.74 2.59
C PRO A 118 18.39 -0.23 3.74
N ILE A 119 17.44 -0.45 4.66
CA ILE A 119 17.62 -1.28 5.86
C ILE A 119 16.87 -2.61 5.74
N ASP A 120 15.70 -2.61 5.11
CA ASP A 120 14.87 -3.80 4.91
C ASP A 120 14.33 -3.89 3.49
N GLY A 121 14.82 -4.87 2.71
CA GLY A 121 14.45 -5.05 1.31
C GLY A 121 12.97 -5.36 1.06
N LEU A 122 12.24 -5.86 2.07
CA LEU A 122 10.80 -6.15 1.98
C LEU A 122 9.93 -4.97 2.41
N THR A 123 10.51 -3.92 2.99
CA THR A 123 9.81 -2.66 3.20
C THR A 123 10.05 -1.77 2.00
N LEU A 124 9.01 -1.53 1.20
CA LEU A 124 9.11 -0.68 0.01
C LEU A 124 8.26 0.57 0.13
N MET A 125 8.68 1.62 -0.56
CA MET A 125 8.01 2.90 -0.53
C MET A 125 8.04 3.58 -1.90
N ARG A 126 7.00 4.36 -2.18
CA ARG A 126 6.93 5.21 -3.37
C ARG A 126 6.55 6.61 -2.97
N VAL A 127 7.26 7.61 -3.49
CA VAL A 127 6.93 9.01 -3.23
C VAL A 127 5.64 9.38 -3.95
N ILE A 128 4.66 9.94 -3.22
CA ILE A 128 3.34 10.26 -3.78
C ILE A 128 3.42 11.28 -4.93
N LYS A 129 4.36 12.23 -4.86
CA LYS A 129 4.57 13.22 -5.92
C LYS A 129 4.92 12.60 -7.28
N ASP A 130 5.52 11.40 -7.28
CA ASP A 130 6.00 10.72 -8.49
C ASP A 130 4.94 9.77 -9.06
N VAL A 131 3.71 9.83 -8.52
CA VAL A 131 2.54 9.09 -9.00
C VAL A 131 1.69 9.94 -9.95
N LEU A 132 1.83 11.27 -9.86
CA LEU A 132 1.13 12.25 -10.71
C LEU A 132 1.79 12.38 -12.09
#